data_AF-A0A2E3L0I9-F1
#
_entry.id   AF-A0A2E3L0I9-F1
#
_cell.length_a   1.000
_cell.length_b   1.000
_cell.length_c   1.000
_cell.angle_alpha   90.00
_cell.angle_beta   90.00
_cell.angle_gamma   90.00
#
_symmetry.space_group_name_H-M   'P 1'
#
loop_
_entity.id
_entity.type
_entity.pdbx_description
1 polymer ?
#
loop_
_entity_poly.entity_id
_entity_poly.type
_entity_poly.pdbx_seq_one_letter_code
_entity_poly.pdbx_strand_id
1 'polypeptide(L)' 'MNMQERIDDLRAQHQNLEKMLDYENDRQRLDDIHISDLKKQKLAIKDEIASLETQA' A
#
# COMPACT_ATOMS: atom_id res chain seq x y z
N MET A 1 -17.55 -13.86 6.33
CA MET A 1 -16.36 -13.13 5.88
C MET A 1 -16.67 -11.66 6.00
N ASN A 2 -16.17 -11.05 7.07
CA ASN A 2 -16.53 -9.69 7.48
C ASN A 2 -15.77 -8.65 6.65
N MET A 3 -16.34 -7.46 6.46
CA MET A 3 -15.63 -6.33 5.87
C MET A 3 -14.32 -6.04 6.63
N GLN A 4 -14.31 -6.29 7.95
CA GLN A 4 -13.12 -6.21 8.81
C GLN A 4 -11.97 -7.12 8.36
N GLU A 5 -12.25 -8.38 7.97
CA GLU A 5 -11.21 -9.31 7.47
C GLU A 5 -10.60 -8.79 6.17
N ARG A 6 -11.43 -8.22 5.28
CA ARG A 6 -10.97 -7.64 4.01
C ARG A 6 -10.07 -6.43 4.22
N ILE A 7 -10.42 -5.57 5.20
CA ILE A 7 -9.62 -4.40 5.58
C ILE A 7 -8.29 -4.84 6.20
N ASP A 8 -8.29 -5.89 7.03
CA ASP A 8 -7.07 -6.42 7.65
C ASP A 8 -6.10 -7.00 6.60
N ASP A 9 -6.63 -7.75 5.63
CA ASP A 9 -5.85 -8.31 4.52
C ASP A 9 -5.26 -7.21 3.62
N LEU A 10 -6.05 -6.18 3.30
CA LEU A 10 -5.59 -4.99 2.57
C LEU A 10 -4.53 -4.22 3.36
N ARG A 11 -4.67 -4.10 4.68
CA ARG A 11 -3.65 -3.49 5.54
C ARG A 11 -2.35 -4.29 5.56
N ALA A 12 -2.44 -5.61 5.62
CA ALA A 12 -1.27 -6.49 5.56
C ALA A 12 -0.54 -6.35 4.22
N GLN A 13 -1.28 -6.30 3.11
CA GLN A 13 -0.72 -6.03 1.78
C GLN A 13 -0.09 -4.64 1.70
N HIS A 14 -0.74 -3.61 2.24
CA HIS A 14 -0.22 -2.24 2.30
C HIS A 14 1.09 -2.16 3.10
N GLN A 15 1.17 -2.81 4.26
CA GLN A 15 2.40 -2.84 5.06
C GLN A 15 3.54 -3.57 4.36
N ASN A 16 3.25 -4.63 3.61
CA ASN A 16 4.26 -5.33 2.84
C ASN A 16 4.79 -4.48 1.68
N LEU A 17 3.89 -3.80 0.97
CA LEU A 17 4.23 -2.82 -0.07
C LEU A 17 5.05 -1.66 0.48
N GLU A 18 4.72 -1.14 1.67
CA GLU A 18 5.52 -0.13 2.36
C GLU A 18 6.93 -0.60 2.68
N LYS A 19 7.08 -1.83 3.19
CA LYS A 19 8.40 -2.39 3.51
C LYS A 19 9.25 -2.61 2.26
N MET A 20 8.65 -3.08 1.17
CA MET A 20 9.33 -3.16 -0.13
C MET A 20 9.74 -1.78 -0.63
N LEU A 21 8.86 -0.77 -0.50
CA LEU A 21 9.17 0.62 -0.82
C LEU A 21 10.35 1.16 -0.04
N ASP A 22 10.36 0.95 1.27
CA ASP A 22 11.39 1.45 2.17
C ASP A 22 12.73 0.78 1.89
N TYR A 23 12.72 -0.53 1.62
CA TYR A 23 13.90 -1.29 1.24
C TYR A 23 14.47 -0.85 -0.12
N GLU A 24 13.62 -0.64 -1.13
CA GLU A 24 14.05 -0.16 -2.45
C GLU A 24 14.52 1.31 -2.39
N ASN A 25 13.88 2.15 -1.56
CA ASN A 25 14.23 3.55 -1.34
C ASN A 25 15.57 3.72 -0.59
N ASP A 26 15.84 2.88 0.41
CA ASP A 26 17.12 2.87 1.13
C ASP A 26 18.24 2.28 0.25
N ARG A 27 17.93 1.23 -0.51
CA ARG A 27 18.90 0.49 -1.32
C ARG A 27 19.36 1.26 -2.56
N GLN A 28 18.49 2.04 -3.20
CA GLN A 28 18.83 2.67 -4.47
C GLN A 28 18.25 4.08 -4.61
N ARG A 29 19.15 5.06 -4.48
CA ARG A 29 19.03 6.44 -4.98
C ARG A 29 18.81 6.57 -6.51
N LEU A 30 18.46 5.48 -7.21
CA LEU A 30 18.58 5.34 -8.67
C LEU A 30 17.27 5.04 -9.41
N ASP A 31 16.18 4.68 -8.72
CA ASP A 31 14.95 4.27 -9.40
C ASP A 31 13.72 5.03 -8.87
N ASP A 32 13.77 6.36 -8.97
CA ASP A 32 12.65 7.27 -8.69
C ASP A 32 11.34 6.86 -9.38
N ILE A 33 11.43 6.16 -10.52
CA ILE A 33 10.28 5.63 -11.27
C ILE A 33 9.60 4.49 -10.49
N HIS A 34 10.36 3.52 -9.98
CA HIS A 34 9.79 2.43 -9.16
C HIS A 34 9.20 2.96 -7.85
N ILE A 35 9.87 3.92 -7.19
CA ILE A 35 9.33 4.56 -5.98
C ILE A 35 8.03 5.31 -6.29
N SER A 36 7.97 5.99 -7.43
CA SER A 36 6.77 6.72 -7.85
C SER A 36 5.62 5.76 -8.16
N ASP A 37 5.91 4.62 -8.78
CA ASP A 37 4.92 3.58 -9.07
C ASP A 37 4.41 2.91 -7.79
N LEU A 38 5.33 2.54 -6.89
CA LEU A 38 4.99 2.00 -5.58
C LEU A 38 4.20 3.01 -4.72
N LYS A 39 4.54 4.31 -4.77
CA LYS A 39 3.75 5.35 -4.09
C LYS A 39 2.34 5.47 -4.67
N LYS A 40 2.17 5.31 -5.98
CA LYS A 40 0.84 5.26 -6.62
C LYS A 40 0.06 4.03 -6.20
N GLN A 41 0.69 2.85 -6.16
CA GLN A 41 0.06 1.62 -5.68
C GLN A 41 -0.33 1.74 -4.21
N LYS A 42 0.55 2.29 -3.36
CA LYS A 42 0.26 2.58 -1.96
C LYS A 42 -0.91 3.55 -1.81
N LEU A 43 -0.95 4.62 -2.61
CA LEU A 43 -2.06 5.57 -2.60
C LEU A 43 -3.38 4.91 -3.03
N ALA A 44 -3.36 4.08 -4.07
CA ALA A 44 -4.54 3.36 -4.54
C ALA A 44 -5.09 2.39 -3.48
N ILE A 45 -4.23 1.62 -2.81
CA ILE A 45 -4.64 0.72 -1.73
C ILE A 45 -5.17 1.52 -0.54
N LYS A 46 -4.56 2.67 -0.22
CA LYS A 46 -5.05 3.54 0.84
C LYS A 46 -6.43 4.12 0.51
N ASP A 47 -6.66 4.51 -0.74
CA ASP A 47 -7.95 5.00 -1.22
C ASP A 47 -9.01 3.90 -1.20
N GLU A 48 -8.64 2.68 -1.59
CA GLU A 48 -9.52 1.51 -1.55
C GLU A 48 -9.90 1.12 -0.11
N ILE A 49 -8.95 1.15 0.83
CA ILE A 49 -9.23 0.98 2.26
C ILE A 49 -10.16 2.09 2.76
N ALA A 50 -9.88 3.35 2.44
CA ALA A 50 -10.71 4.48 2.89
C ALA A 50 -12.14 4.39 2.32
N SER A 51 -12.28 3.95 1.08
CA SER A 51 -13.57 3.72 0.43
C SER A 51 -14.33 2.57 1.10
N LEU A 52 -13.66 1.47 1.42
CA LEU A 52 -14.22 0.35 2.16
C LEU A 52 -14.57 0.69 3.62
N GLU A 53 -13.78 1.53 4.29
CA GLU A 53 -14.08 2.06 5.63
C GLU A 53 -15.25 3.04 5.61
N THR A 54 -15.43 3.79 4.52
CA THR A 54 -16.55 4.74 4.36
C THR A 54 -17.87 4.03 4.02
N GLN A 55 -17.80 2.84 3.38
CA GLN A 55 -18.97 2.05 3.01
C GLN A 55 -19.44 1.05 4.08
N ALA A 56 -18.69 0.89 5.18
CA ALA A 56 -19.01 0.02 6.32
C ALA A 56 -19.71 0.80 7.46
#